data_AF-A0A6B3HCF0-F1
#
_entry.id   AF-A0A6B3HCF0-F1
#
_cell.length_a   1.000
_cell.length_b   1.000
_cell.length_c   1.000
_cell.angle_alpha   90.00
_cell.angle_beta   90.00
_cell.angle_gamma   90.00
#
_symmetry.space_group_name_H-M   'P 1'
#
loop_
_entity.id
_entity.type
_entity.pdbx_description
1 polymer ?
#
loop_
_entity_poly.entity_id
_entity_poly.type
_entity_poly.pdbx_seq_one_letter_code
_entity_poly.pdbx_strand_id
1 'polypeptide(L)' 'EVATNLAASHGTVPVRDSKVVGGPVLDVPAGAFSSFVDGVKAGEFRSV' A
#
# COMPACT_ATOMS: atom_id res chain seq x y z
N GLU A 1 -3.60 1.03 -7.83
CA GLU A 1 -3.32 -0.42 -7.97
C GLU A 1 -2.12 -0.80 -7.09
N VAL A 2 -2.02 -2.05 -6.62
CA VAL A 2 -1.00 -2.50 -5.67
C VAL A 2 -0.33 -3.80 -6.15
N ALA A 3 1.01 -3.86 -6.09
CA ALA A 3 1.81 -5.04 -6.48
C ALA A 3 2.26 -5.87 -5.26
N THR A 4 1.36 -6.67 -4.68
CA THR A 4 1.62 -7.44 -3.45
C THR A 4 2.71 -8.52 -3.59
N ASN A 5 2.98 -9.01 -4.80
CA ASN A 5 4.03 -10.00 -5.04
C ASN A 5 5.43 -9.49 -4.63
N LEU A 6 5.66 -8.18 -4.66
CA LEU A 6 6.94 -7.59 -4.29
C LEU A 6 7.15 -7.48 -2.77
N ALA A 7 6.08 -7.62 -1.99
CA ALA A 7 6.16 -7.58 -0.53
C ALA A 7 6.97 -8.75 0.04
N ALA A 8 6.81 -9.94 -0.55
CA ALA A 8 7.52 -11.14 -0.11
C ALA A 8 9.02 -11.09 -0.41
N SER A 9 9.42 -10.44 -1.51
CA SER A 9 10.80 -10.42 -1.99
C SER A 9 11.58 -9.17 -1.63
N HIS A 10 10.94 -8.00 -1.52
CA HIS A 10 11.60 -6.71 -1.24
C HIS A 10 11.13 -6.04 0.05
N GLY A 11 10.17 -6.63 0.78
CA GLY A 11 9.66 -6.06 2.03
C GLY A 11 8.86 -4.77 1.85
N THR A 12 8.47 -4.43 0.61
CA THR A 12 7.68 -3.24 0.28
C THR A 12 6.44 -3.59 -0.54
N VAL A 13 5.44 -2.74 -0.45
CA VAL A 13 4.19 -2.78 -1.20
C VAL A 13 4.18 -1.58 -2.14
N PRO A 14 4.52 -1.76 -3.44
CA PRO A 14 4.48 -0.68 -4.40
C PRO A 14 3.03 -0.32 -4.74
N VAL A 15 2.69 0.96 -4.58
CA VAL A 15 1.38 1.53 -4.92
C VAL A 15 1.57 2.47 -6.10
N ARG A 16 0.78 2.26 -7.15
CA ARG A 16 0.81 3.08 -8.36
C ARG A 16 -0.58 3.62 -8.64
N ASP A 17 -0.63 4.75 -9.34
CA ASP A 17 -1.86 5.18 -9.98
C ASP A 17 -2.23 4.16 -11.07
N SER A 18 -3.39 3.53 -10.90
CA SER A 18 -3.92 2.54 -11.86
C SER A 18 -4.15 3.13 -13.26
N LYS A 19 -4.28 4.46 -13.39
CA LYS A 19 -4.57 5.11 -14.67
C LYS A 19 -3.33 5.61 -15.39
N VAL A 20 -2.17 5.59 -14.74
CA VAL A 20 -0.90 6.04 -15.33
C VAL A 20 0.17 4.99 -15.04
N VAL A 21 0.19 3.92 -15.86
CA VAL A 21 1.08 2.76 -15.66
C VAL A 21 2.57 3.13 -15.60
N GLY A 22 2.99 4.15 -16.38
CA GLY A 22 4.36 4.67 -16.38
C GLY A 22 4.63 5.79 -15.38
N GLY A 23 3.65 6.10 -14.52
CA GLY A 23 3.74 7.17 -13.54
C GLY A 23 4.57 6.79 -12.31
N PRO A 24 4.74 7.74 -11.36
CA PRO A 24 5.45 7.50 -10.12
C PRO A 24 4.88 6.33 -9.31
N VAL A 25 5.75 5.67 -8.55
CA VAL A 25 5.43 4.54 -7.69
C VAL A 25 5.80 4.93 -6.26
N LEU A 26 4.87 4.71 -5.34
CA LEU A 26 5.14 4.85 -3.92
C LEU A 26 5.49 3.49 -3.32
N ASP A 27 6.72 3.33 -2.83
CA ASP A 27 7.15 2.14 -2.12
C ASP A 27 6.85 2.28 -0.62
N VAL A 28 5.86 1.51 -0.14
CA VAL A 28 5.46 1.50 1.26
C VAL A 28 6.07 0.29 1.96
N PRO A 29 6.72 0.40 3.13
CA PRO A 29 7.15 -0.78 3.88
C PRO A 29 5.97 -1.74 4.15
N ALA A 30 6.17 -3.04 3.95
CA ALA A 30 5.08 -4.02 4.03
C ALA A 30 4.39 -4.04 5.42
N GLY A 31 5.17 -3.88 6.49
CA GLY A 31 4.62 -3.78 7.85
C GLY A 31 3.72 -2.55 8.02
N ALA A 32 4.14 -1.38 7.51
CA ALA A 32 3.35 -0.17 7.57
C ALA A 32 2.04 -0.27 6.76
N PHE A 33 2.09 -0.89 5.57
CA PHE A 33 0.90 -1.15 4.77
C PHE A 33 -0.06 -2.09 5.49
N SER A 34 0.44 -3.15 6.13
CA SER A 34 -0.39 -4.07 6.93
C SER A 34 -1.08 -3.34 8.08
N SER A 35 -0.32 -2.58 8.88
CA SER A 35 -0.88 -1.82 10.01
C SER A 35 -1.93 -0.81 9.56
N PHE A 36 -1.73 -0.15 8.41
CA PHE A 36 -2.73 0.72 7.81
C PHE A 36 -4.03 -0.04 7.47
N VAL A 37 -3.92 -1.19 6.79
CA VAL A 37 -5.10 -2.00 6.44
C VAL A 37 -5.83 -2.49 7.69
N ASP A 38 -5.10 -2.87 8.73
CA ASP A 38 -5.68 -3.32 10.00
C ASP A 38 -6.45 -2.17 10.70
N GLY A 39 -5.87 -0.96 10.74
CA GLY A 39 -6.56 0.22 11.27
C GLY A 39 -7.82 0.60 10.46
N VAL A 40 -7.79 0.44 9.13
CA VAL A 40 -8.97 0.65 8.27
C VAL A 40 -10.07 -0.35 8.62
N LYS A 41 -9.71 -1.64 8.76
CA LYS A 41 -10.67 -2.70 9.13
C LYS A 41 -11.25 -2.48 10.53
N ALA A 42 -10.46 -1.96 11.46
CA ALA A 42 -10.88 -1.62 12.81
C ALA A 42 -11.72 -0.31 12.88
N GLY A 43 -11.83 0.44 11.78
CA GLY A 43 -12.57 1.70 11.73
C GLY A 43 -11.88 2.84 12.48
N GLU A 44 -10.55 2.77 12.63
CA GLU A 44 -9.75 3.76 13.38
C GLU A 44 -9.60 5.09 12.61
N PHE A 45 -9.70 5.04 11.28
CA PHE A 45 -9.61 6.23 10.43
C PHE A 45 -11.01 6.82 10.19
N ARG A 46 -11.23 8.04 10.68
CA ARG A 46 -12.45 8.81 10.41
C ARG A 46 -12.17 9.87 9.34
N SER A 47 -13.16 10.15 8.49
CA SER A 47 -13.11 11.38 7.70
C SER A 47 -13.24 12.56 8.64
N VAL A 48 -12.39 13.58 8.43
CA VAL A 48 -12.64 14.93 8.94
C VAL A 48 -13.76 15.60 8.15
#